data_AF-A0A1J5HZ91-F1
#
_entry.id   AF-A0A1J5HZ91-F1
#
_cell.length_a   1.000
_cell.length_b   1.000
_cell.length_c   1.000
_cell.angle_alpha   90.00
_cell.angle_beta   90.00
_cell.angle_gamma   90.00
#
_symmetry.space_group_name_H-M   'P 1'
#
loop_
_entity.id
_entity.type
_entity.pdbx_description
1 polymer ?
#
loop_
_entity_poly.entity_id
_entity_poly.type
_entity_poly.pdbx_seq_one_letter_code
_entity_poly.pdbx_strand_id
1 'polypeptide(L)'
;MVERRSAVIAADNVGTNGITQSRLYDLQRYVSEHMNTDMGKGVYLESTYKRDVQTAYANASNGDNPNGNIYKKAQEVCAPQFTHYSYAYLQCTTGELAKYPEGSNLISSANLPIADAYLHVFVSPLWSPDFAGWSVLVFVVILIMIIVRLTSVGVLKLLLRHHYKSI
;
A
#
# COMPACT_ATOMS: atom_id res chain seq x y z
N MET A 1 12.00 -1.12 5.83
CA MET A 1 10.58 -1.08 5.42
C MET A 1 9.70 -0.33 6.44
N VAL A 2 9.53 -0.83 7.67
CA VAL A 2 8.57 -0.27 8.66
C VAL A 2 8.77 1.23 8.90
N GLU A 3 10.00 1.66 9.12
CA GLU A 3 10.33 3.08 9.33
C GLU A 3 9.93 3.97 8.14
N ARG A 4 10.19 3.52 6.91
CA ARG A 4 9.82 4.26 5.69
C ARG A 4 8.30 4.33 5.54
N ARG A 5 7.59 3.25 5.86
CA ARG A 5 6.12 3.24 5.90
C ARG A 5 5.58 4.21 6.95
N SER A 6 6.13 4.23 8.17
CA SER A 6 5.73 5.21 9.18
C SER A 6 6.06 6.64 8.78
N ALA A 7 7.14 6.88 8.04
CA ALA A 7 7.49 8.20 7.54
C ALA A 7 6.49 8.72 6.50
N VAL A 8 5.94 7.85 5.65
CA VAL A 8 4.84 8.21 4.73
C VAL A 8 3.58 8.60 5.51
N ILE A 9 3.19 7.80 6.50
CA ILE A 9 1.99 8.08 7.32
C ILE A 9 2.17 9.38 8.11
N ALA A 10 3.36 9.61 8.67
CA ALA A 10 3.68 10.85 9.37
C ALA A 10 3.63 12.06 8.43
N ALA A 11 4.16 11.95 7.20
CA ALA A 11 4.10 13.02 6.22
C ALA A 11 2.65 13.33 5.78
N ASP A 12 1.83 12.29 5.60
CA ASP A 12 0.41 12.42 5.26
C ASP A 12 -0.37 13.19 6.33
N ASN A 13 -0.10 12.91 7.61
CA ASN A 13 -0.70 13.60 8.75
C ASN A 13 -0.35 15.09 8.82
N VAL A 14 0.88 15.46 8.45
CA VAL A 14 1.32 16.87 8.43
C VAL A 14 0.70 17.64 7.27
N GLY A 15 0.33 16.98 6.17
CA GLY A 15 -0.40 17.59 5.06
C GLY A 15 0.47 18.36 4.05
N THR A 16 1.76 18.05 4.00
CA THR A 16 2.65 18.57 2.96
C THR A 16 2.70 17.58 1.79
N ASN A 17 1.92 17.85 0.75
CA ASN A 17 1.81 16.97 -0.43
C ASN A 17 3.18 16.65 -1.06
N GLY A 18 4.08 17.63 -1.15
CA GLY A 18 5.43 17.42 -1.68
C GLY A 18 6.30 16.47 -0.84
N ILE A 19 6.21 16.56 0.49
CA ILE A 19 6.95 15.68 1.40
C ILE A 19 6.34 14.27 1.33
N THR A 20 5.02 14.15 1.33
CA THR A 20 4.32 12.86 1.24
C THR A 20 4.70 12.13 -0.05
N GLN A 21 4.73 12.84 -1.19
CA GLN A 21 5.13 12.27 -2.47
C GLN A 21 6.61 11.84 -2.48
N SER A 22 7.50 12.65 -1.90
CA SER A 22 8.91 12.27 -1.73
C SER A 22 9.06 11.00 -0.87
N ARG A 23 8.33 10.88 0.24
CA ARG A 23 8.35 9.68 1.09
C ARG A 23 7.77 8.45 0.39
N LEU A 24 6.73 8.63 -0.43
CA LEU A 24 6.19 7.55 -1.25
C LEU A 24 7.20 7.06 -2.28
N TYR A 25 7.94 7.97 -2.92
CA TYR A 25 9.00 7.62 -3.85
C TYR A 25 10.15 6.89 -3.16
N ASP A 26 10.57 7.35 -1.97
CA ASP A 26 11.58 6.66 -1.15
C ASP A 26 11.15 5.25 -0.76
N LEU A 27 9.85 5.06 -0.45
CA LEU A 27 9.28 3.76 -0.13
C LEU A 27 9.24 2.86 -1.36
N GLN A 28 8.75 3.37 -2.49
CA GLN A 28 8.70 2.65 -3.76
C GLN A 28 10.10 2.17 -4.16
N ARG A 29 11.08 3.08 -4.15
CA ARG A 29 12.46 2.77 -4.50
C ARG A 29 13.02 1.66 -3.61
N TYR A 30 12.79 1.74 -2.30
CA TYR A 30 13.23 0.70 -1.37
C TYR A 30 12.63 -0.67 -1.68
N VAL A 31 11.32 -0.73 -1.93
CA VAL A 31 10.61 -1.99 -2.26
C VAL A 31 11.11 -2.56 -3.58
N SER A 32 11.38 -1.73 -4.59
CA SER A 32 11.91 -2.15 -5.88
C SER A 32 13.37 -2.60 -5.82
N GLU A 33 14.15 -2.12 -4.86
CA GLU A 33 15.58 -2.45 -4.72
C GLU A 33 15.83 -3.67 -3.81
N HIS A 34 14.83 -4.19 -3.11
CA HIS A 34 14.99 -5.29 -2.15
C HIS A 34 13.97 -6.42 -2.42
N MET A 35 14.47 -7.64 -2.63
CA MET A 35 13.65 -8.84 -2.69
C MET A 35 12.99 -9.16 -1.34
N ASN A 36 11.89 -9.90 -1.39
CA ASN A 36 11.19 -10.40 -0.20
C ASN A 36 10.75 -9.28 0.77
N THR A 37 10.45 -8.08 0.25
CA THR A 37 9.78 -7.05 1.06
C THR A 37 8.27 -7.25 0.97
N ASP A 38 7.63 -7.33 2.13
CA ASP A 38 6.19 -7.49 2.28
C ASP A 38 5.56 -6.15 2.67
N MET A 39 4.68 -5.61 1.81
CA MET A 39 3.91 -4.39 2.06
C MET A 39 2.57 -4.66 2.78
N GLY A 40 2.20 -5.93 2.96
CA GLY A 40 0.90 -6.36 3.47
C GLY A 40 -0.23 -5.75 2.63
N LYS A 41 -1.12 -5.00 3.28
CA LYS A 41 -2.23 -4.29 2.63
C LYS A 41 -1.83 -2.98 1.93
N GLY A 42 -0.55 -2.60 1.91
CA GLY A 42 -0.08 -1.32 1.38
C GLY A 42 -0.16 -0.17 2.38
N VAL A 43 0.05 1.06 1.88
CA VAL A 43 0.02 2.30 2.66
C VAL A 43 -1.15 3.15 2.20
N TYR A 44 -2.04 3.48 3.14
CA TYR A 44 -3.22 4.30 2.88
C TYR A 44 -2.98 5.74 3.35
N LEU A 45 -3.20 6.72 2.47
CA LEU A 45 -3.10 8.15 2.77
C LEU A 45 -4.41 8.68 3.37
N GLU A 46 -4.68 8.28 4.60
CA GLU A 46 -5.93 8.57 5.29
C GLU A 46 -6.18 10.07 5.48
N SER A 47 -5.14 10.82 5.86
CA SER A 47 -5.26 12.24 6.15
C SER A 47 -5.46 13.05 4.87
N THR A 48 -4.77 12.70 3.78
CA THR A 48 -5.03 13.31 2.46
C THR A 48 -6.45 13.01 1.98
N TYR A 49 -6.88 11.76 2.07
CA TYR A 49 -8.24 11.39 1.68
C TYR A 49 -9.30 12.17 2.46
N LYS A 50 -9.15 12.31 3.79
CA LYS A 50 -10.06 13.13 4.61
C LYS A 50 -10.10 14.59 4.17
N ARG A 51 -8.95 15.19 3.82
CA ARG A 51 -8.87 16.58 3.33
C ARG A 51 -9.56 16.76 1.99
N ASP A 52 -9.39 15.80 1.08
CA ASP A 52 -9.97 15.88 -0.26
C ASP A 52 -11.49 15.67 -0.22
N VAL A 53 -11.97 14.75 0.63
CA VAL A 53 -13.41 14.60 0.91
C VAL A 53 -13.98 15.90 1.50
N GLN A 54 -13.31 16.52 2.46
CA GLN A 54 -13.72 17.82 3.01
C GLN A 54 -13.81 18.90 1.93
N THR A 55 -12.85 18.93 1.02
CA THR A 55 -12.81 19.89 -0.09
C THR A 55 -13.93 19.63 -1.09
N ALA A 56 -14.21 18.36 -1.41
CA ALA A 56 -15.32 17.97 -2.28
C ALA A 56 -16.67 18.43 -1.70
N TYR A 57 -16.91 18.21 -0.41
CA TYR A 57 -18.12 18.70 0.25
C TYR A 57 -18.17 20.23 0.37
N ALA A 58 -17.03 20.88 0.62
CA ALA A 58 -16.96 22.35 0.63
C ALA A 58 -17.30 22.94 -0.74
N ASN A 59 -16.80 22.34 -1.82
CA ASN A 59 -17.09 22.75 -3.20
C ASN A 59 -18.55 22.50 -3.59
N ALA A 60 -19.13 21.39 -3.13
CA ALA A 60 -20.55 21.09 -3.31
C ALA A 60 -21.46 22.05 -2.53
N SER A 61 -20.95 22.61 -1.43
CA SER A 61 -21.65 23.56 -0.55
C SER A 61 -21.59 25.02 -0.99
N ASN A 62 -21.09 25.33 -2.20
CA ASN A 62 -21.03 26.69 -2.76
C ASN A 62 -22.41 27.33 -3.08
N GLY A 63 -23.51 26.72 -2.66
CA GLY A 63 -24.83 27.37 -2.64
C GLY A 63 -25.09 28.02 -1.28
N ASP A 64 -25.71 29.21 -1.29
CA ASP A 64 -26.17 30.01 -0.14
C ASP A 64 -26.92 29.19 0.93
N ASN A 65 -26.21 28.37 1.71
CA ASN A 65 -26.81 27.58 2.76
C ASN A 65 -26.86 28.40 4.05
N PRO A 66 -28.05 28.74 4.58
CA PRO A 66 -28.19 29.53 5.80
C PRO A 66 -27.52 28.88 7.02
N ASN A 67 -27.23 27.58 6.96
CA ASN A 67 -26.62 26.82 8.05
C ASN A 67 -25.09 26.71 7.98
N GLY A 68 -24.44 27.35 6.98
CA GLY A 68 -23.00 27.26 6.74
C GLY A 68 -22.56 25.89 6.21
N ASN A 69 -21.28 25.54 6.38
CA ASN A 69 -20.77 24.23 5.96
C ASN A 69 -21.32 23.11 6.88
N ILE A 70 -22.49 22.56 6.53
CA ILE A 70 -23.18 21.49 7.28
C ILE A 70 -22.29 20.26 7.43
N TYR A 71 -21.46 19.96 6.43
CA TYR A 71 -20.52 18.84 6.50
C TYR A 71 -19.51 19.00 7.64
N LYS A 72 -18.98 20.21 7.86
CA LYS A 72 -18.10 20.51 8.99
C LYS A 72 -18.80 20.26 10.34
N LYS A 73 -20.07 20.64 10.48
CA LYS A 73 -20.86 20.37 11.71
C LYS A 73 -21.01 18.87 11.97
N ALA A 74 -21.29 18.10 10.93
CA ALA A 74 -21.36 16.63 11.05
C ALA A 74 -20.00 16.02 11.44
N GLN A 75 -18.90 16.56 10.91
CA GLN A 75 -17.56 16.13 11.33
C GLN A 75 -17.26 16.47 12.78
N GLU A 76 -17.68 17.63 13.30
CA GLU A 76 -17.46 17.99 14.71
C GLU A 76 -18.12 16.99 15.68
N VAL A 77 -19.24 16.38 15.27
CA VAL A 77 -19.93 15.34 16.05
C VAL A 77 -19.26 13.97 15.89
N CYS A 78 -18.94 13.58 14.65
CA CYS A 78 -18.47 12.23 14.35
C CYS A 78 -16.94 12.06 14.51
N ALA A 79 -16.13 13.05 14.16
CA ALA A 79 -14.66 12.96 14.22
C ALA A 79 -14.10 12.58 15.61
N PRO A 80 -14.58 13.14 16.76
CA PRO A 80 -14.05 12.73 18.07
C PRO A 80 -14.42 11.29 18.47
N GLN A 81 -15.44 10.70 17.84
CA GLN A 81 -15.89 9.33 18.14
C GLN A 81 -15.05 8.26 17.42
N PHE A 82 -14.29 8.65 16.39
CA PHE A 82 -13.54 7.71 15.55
C PHE A 82 -12.09 8.17 15.37
N THR A 83 -11.14 7.29 15.68
CA THR A 83 -9.71 7.52 15.46
C THR A 83 -9.33 7.47 13.97
N HIS A 84 -10.02 6.64 13.19
CA HIS A 84 -9.72 6.42 11.78
C HIS A 84 -10.96 6.53 10.89
N TYR A 85 -10.75 6.86 9.61
CA TYR A 85 -11.77 6.79 8.59
C TYR A 85 -12.22 5.33 8.43
N SER A 86 -13.50 5.10 8.67
CA SER A 86 -14.11 3.77 8.66
C SER A 86 -15.51 3.85 8.09
N TYR A 87 -16.10 2.70 7.76
CA TYR A 87 -17.50 2.63 7.37
C TYR A 87 -18.43 3.22 8.44
N ALA A 88 -18.14 2.98 9.73
CA ALA A 88 -18.91 3.55 10.84
C ALA A 88 -18.81 5.09 10.89
N TYR A 89 -17.63 5.65 10.66
CA TYR A 89 -17.45 7.11 10.54
C TYR A 89 -18.27 7.69 9.37
N LEU A 90 -18.29 7.00 8.22
CA LEU A 90 -19.09 7.42 7.07
C LEU A 90 -20.59 7.35 7.36
N GLN A 91 -21.06 6.30 8.03
CA GLN A 91 -22.46 6.17 8.43
C GLN A 91 -22.87 7.27 9.44
N CYS A 92 -22.00 7.59 10.40
CA CYS A 92 -22.23 8.70 11.32
C CYS A 92 -22.35 10.03 10.56
N THR A 93 -21.37 10.33 9.70
CA THR A 93 -21.38 11.61 8.96
C THR A 93 -22.58 11.72 8.03
N THR A 94 -22.89 10.70 7.24
CA THR A 94 -24.08 10.68 6.37
C THR A 94 -25.39 10.76 7.17
N GLY A 95 -25.48 10.11 8.32
CA GLY A 95 -26.63 10.20 9.23
C GLY A 95 -26.82 11.60 9.83
N GLU A 96 -25.73 12.27 10.22
CA GLU A 96 -25.78 13.67 10.65
C GLU A 96 -26.16 14.61 9.50
N LEU A 97 -25.67 14.37 8.28
CA LEU A 97 -26.02 15.16 7.09
C LEU A 97 -27.52 15.02 6.75
N ALA A 98 -28.09 13.82 6.89
CA ALA A 98 -29.49 13.54 6.58
C ALA A 98 -30.48 14.31 7.49
N LYS A 99 -30.04 14.80 8.65
CA LYS A 99 -30.87 15.66 9.52
C LYS A 99 -31.15 17.03 8.91
N TYR A 100 -30.38 17.41 7.90
CA TYR A 100 -30.52 18.68 7.21
C TYR A 100 -31.03 18.44 5.78
N PRO A 101 -32.11 19.10 5.32
CA PRO A 101 -32.66 18.92 3.98
C PRO A 101 -31.70 19.37 2.87
N GLU A 102 -30.73 20.23 3.19
CA GLU A 102 -29.65 20.59 2.27
C GLU A 102 -28.51 19.55 2.26
N GLY A 103 -28.38 18.73 3.30
CA GLY A 103 -27.38 17.67 3.38
C GLY A 103 -27.58 16.55 2.35
N SER A 104 -28.82 16.21 2.02
CA SER A 104 -29.15 15.21 0.99
C SER A 104 -28.77 15.68 -0.43
N ASN A 105 -28.93 16.97 -0.72
CA ASN A 105 -28.48 17.57 -1.98
C ASN A 105 -26.95 17.61 -2.06
N LEU A 106 -26.26 17.90 -0.95
CA LEU A 106 -24.79 17.90 -0.88
C LEU A 106 -24.18 16.51 -1.11
N ILE A 107 -24.78 15.45 -0.57
CA ILE A 107 -24.31 14.06 -0.81
C ILE A 107 -24.45 13.69 -2.29
N SER A 108 -25.50 14.18 -2.94
CA SER A 108 -25.80 13.86 -4.35
C SER A 108 -24.96 14.69 -5.33
N SER A 109 -24.53 15.89 -4.94
CA SER A 109 -23.74 16.80 -5.78
C SER A 109 -22.23 16.74 -5.52
N ALA A 110 -21.79 16.19 -4.38
CA ALA A 110 -20.37 16.04 -4.07
C ALA A 110 -19.73 14.92 -4.89
N ASN A 111 -18.79 15.28 -5.75
CA ASN A 111 -17.93 14.32 -6.42
C ASN A 111 -16.86 13.84 -5.44
N LEU A 112 -17.12 12.71 -4.77
CA LEU A 112 -16.24 12.16 -3.75
C LEU A 112 -14.99 11.51 -4.38
N PRO A 113 -13.81 11.73 -3.79
CA PRO A 113 -12.60 11.04 -4.23
C PRO A 113 -12.75 9.52 -4.01
N ILE A 114 -12.22 8.73 -4.95
CA ILE A 114 -12.27 7.27 -4.87
C ILE A 114 -11.19 6.81 -3.89
N ALA A 115 -11.59 6.02 -2.88
CA ALA A 115 -10.69 5.63 -1.79
C ALA A 115 -9.49 4.77 -2.25
N ASP A 116 -9.66 3.97 -3.31
CA ASP A 116 -8.59 3.12 -3.86
C ASP A 116 -7.41 3.93 -4.42
N ALA A 117 -7.65 5.14 -4.92
CA ALA A 117 -6.61 6.04 -5.42
C ALA A 117 -5.60 6.49 -4.34
N TYR A 118 -5.96 6.37 -3.06
CA TYR A 118 -5.13 6.74 -1.92
C TYR A 118 -4.41 5.53 -1.30
N LEU A 119 -4.64 4.34 -1.85
CA LEU A 119 -3.96 3.11 -1.43
C LEU A 119 -2.75 2.84 -2.33
N HIS A 120 -1.56 2.97 -1.75
CA HIS A 120 -0.32 2.67 -2.45
C HIS A 120 0.21 1.29 -2.07
N VAL A 121 0.25 0.40 -3.05
CA VAL A 121 0.85 -0.94 -2.95
C VAL A 121 2.02 -1.03 -3.92
N PHE A 122 3.16 -1.51 -3.43
CA PHE A 122 4.35 -1.75 -4.23
C PHE A 122 4.72 -3.22 -4.10
N VAL A 123 5.18 -3.81 -5.19
CA VAL A 123 5.57 -5.22 -5.26
C VAL A 123 7.09 -5.31 -5.30
N SER A 124 7.65 -6.21 -4.50
CA SER A 124 9.09 -6.49 -4.55
C SER A 124 9.45 -7.36 -5.74
N PRO A 125 10.65 -7.18 -6.33
CA PRO A 125 11.13 -8.06 -7.36
C PRO A 125 11.45 -9.45 -6.80
N LEU A 126 11.38 -10.48 -7.65
CA LEU A 126 11.84 -11.83 -7.28
C LEU A 126 13.34 -11.85 -6.99
N TRP A 127 14.11 -11.01 -7.69
CA TRP A 127 15.53 -10.86 -7.50
C TRP A 127 15.93 -9.39 -7.53
N SER A 128 16.77 -8.98 -6.58
CA SER A 128 17.31 -7.63 -6.45
C SER A 128 18.83 -7.66 -6.61
N PRO A 129 19.44 -6.64 -7.24
CA PRO A 129 20.90 -6.55 -7.40
C PRO A 129 21.59 -6.03 -6.13
N ASP A 130 21.18 -6.53 -4.96
CA ASP A 130 21.77 -6.22 -3.65
C ASP A 130 22.66 -7.36 -3.16
N PHE A 131 23.31 -7.18 -2.01
CA PHE A 131 24.20 -8.21 -1.46
C PHE A 131 23.47 -9.54 -1.26
N ALA A 132 22.21 -9.50 -0.79
CA ALA A 132 21.37 -10.68 -0.64
C ALA A 132 21.12 -11.35 -2.00
N GLY A 133 20.72 -10.61 -3.03
CA GLY A 133 20.47 -11.22 -4.33
C GLY A 133 21.69 -11.80 -5.00
N TRP A 134 22.86 -11.17 -4.88
CA TRP A 134 24.10 -11.77 -5.37
C TRP A 134 24.46 -13.05 -4.60
N SER A 135 24.24 -13.09 -3.28
CA SER A 135 24.46 -14.31 -2.50
C SER A 135 23.57 -15.47 -2.93
N VAL A 136 22.30 -15.20 -3.27
CA VAL A 136 21.37 -16.21 -3.79
C VAL A 136 21.83 -16.74 -5.15
N LEU A 137 22.30 -15.87 -6.05
CA LEU A 137 22.85 -16.30 -7.33
C LEU A 137 24.07 -17.21 -7.16
N VAL A 138 25.01 -16.83 -6.29
CA VAL A 138 26.19 -17.65 -6.00
C VAL A 138 25.78 -19.01 -5.44
N PHE A 139 24.80 -19.03 -4.52
CA PHE A 139 24.26 -20.28 -3.97
C PHE A 139 23.66 -21.17 -5.06
N VAL A 140 22.87 -20.61 -5.97
CA VAL A 140 22.28 -21.35 -7.11
C VAL A 140 23.38 -21.94 -8.01
N VAL A 141 24.43 -21.17 -8.30
CA VAL A 141 25.56 -21.64 -9.11
C VAL A 141 26.27 -22.81 -8.45
N ILE A 142 26.58 -22.73 -7.15
CA ILE A 142 27.21 -23.81 -6.39
C ILE A 142 26.31 -25.07 -6.39
N LEU A 143 25.01 -24.88 -6.18
CA LEU A 143 24.04 -25.97 -6.16
C LEU A 143 23.99 -26.71 -7.51
N ILE A 144 23.98 -25.97 -8.62
CA ILE A 144 24.07 -26.54 -9.97
C ILE A 144 25.37 -27.34 -10.14
N MET A 145 26.50 -26.79 -9.68
CA MET A 145 27.80 -27.48 -9.74
C MET A 145 27.79 -28.81 -8.97
N ILE A 146 27.15 -28.84 -7.80
CA ILE A 146 26.98 -30.05 -6.99
C ILE A 146 26.11 -31.08 -7.71
N ILE A 147 24.97 -30.67 -8.29
CA ILE A 147 24.08 -31.57 -9.04
C ILE A 147 24.81 -32.20 -10.23
N VAL A 148 25.56 -31.41 -11.00
CA VAL A 148 26.35 -31.91 -12.14
C VAL A 148 27.41 -32.92 -11.67
N ARG A 149 28.05 -32.66 -10.53
CA ARG A 149 29.04 -33.59 -9.95
C ARG A 149 28.39 -34.90 -9.46
N LEU A 150 27.22 -34.83 -8.83
CA LEU A 150 26.50 -36.02 -8.36
C LEU A 150 25.99 -36.87 -9.53
N THR A 151 25.45 -36.24 -10.57
CA THR A 151 24.95 -36.93 -11.76
C THR A 151 26.08 -37.61 -12.52
N SER A 152 27.20 -36.93 -12.75
CA SER A 152 28.38 -37.53 -13.41
C SER A 152 28.93 -38.75 -12.66
N VAL A 153 29.08 -38.66 -11.33
CA VAL A 153 29.49 -39.81 -10.50
C VAL A 153 28.44 -40.94 -10.54
N GLY A 154 27.16 -40.59 -10.52
CA GLY A 154 26.06 -41.54 -10.61
C GLY A 154 26.09 -42.34 -11.91
N VAL A 155 26.21 -41.65 -13.05
CA VAL A 155 26.32 -42.26 -14.39
C VAL A 155 27.55 -43.15 -14.49
N LEU A 156 28.72 -42.67 -14.02
CA LEU A 156 29.96 -43.46 -14.03
C LEU A 156 29.83 -44.75 -13.23
N LYS A 157 29.25 -44.69 -12.02
CA LYS A 157 28.99 -45.89 -11.21
C LYS A 157 28.02 -46.86 -11.88
N LEU A 158 27.01 -46.34 -12.59
CA LEU A 158 26.03 -47.16 -13.29
C LEU A 158 26.67 -47.91 -14.46
N LEU A 159 27.49 -47.23 -15.27
CA LEU A 159 28.26 -47.84 -16.36
C LEU A 159 29.23 -48.91 -15.86
N LEU A 160 30.01 -48.62 -14.81
CA LEU A 160 30.93 -49.60 -14.21
C LEU A 160 30.22 -50.84 -13.69
N ARG A 161 29.07 -50.67 -13.01
CA ARG A 161 28.25 -51.79 -12.54
C ARG A 161 27.70 -52.64 -13.68
N HIS A 162 27.33 -52.02 -14.80
CA HIS A 162 26.82 -52.74 -15.96
C HIS A 162 27.94 -53.56 -16.63
N HIS A 163 29.12 -52.97 -16.80
CA HIS A 163 30.26 -53.63 -17.43
C HIS A 163 30.78 -54.81 -16.59
N TYR A 164 30.90 -54.68 -15.27
CA TYR A 164 31.34 -55.77 -14.39
C TYR A 164 30.30 -56.88 -14.17
N LYS A 165 29.03 -56.66 -14.51
CA LYS A 165 28.01 -57.73 -14.53
C LYS A 165 28.03 -58.56 -15.82
N SER A 166 28.69 -58.07 -16.87
CA SER A 166 28.75 -58.72 -18.19
C SER A 166 29.99 -59.60 -18.41
N ILE A 167 30.92 -59.61 -17.45
CA ILE A 167 32.10 -60.48 -17.36
C ILE A 167 31.80 -61.55 -16.31
#